data_AF-A0A5B9QQ96-F1
#
_entry.id   AF-A0A5B9QQ96-F1
#
_cell.length_a   1.000
_cell.length_b   1.000
_cell.length_c   1.000
_cell.angle_alpha   90.00
_cell.angle_beta   90.00
_cell.angle_gamma   90.00
#
_symmetry.space_group_name_H-M   'P 1'
#
loop_
_entity.id
_entity.type
_entity.pdbx_description
1 polymer ?
#
loop_
_entity_poly.entity_id
_entity_poly.type
_entity_poly.pdbx_seq_one_letter_code
_entity_poly.pdbx_strand_id
1 'polypeptide(L)'
;MGFKNVCLSCKRVESLGTDPSQFRTGHCPQCSAQMFFVNHKFRPPKATDEKSWAVAAYLISHGFSYYTIRDEQGLAVAYPTTLADAEKFVAKYAAQRSQQIARRKHDLEKQIADLRQRTQNDSRDRLICDLNEQLLRLTQSATVP
;
A
#
# COMPACT_ATOMS: atom_id res chain seq x y z
N MET A 1 12.98 -5.36 -10.11
CA MET A 1 12.76 -4.32 -9.08
C MET A 1 11.53 -4.70 -8.28
N GLY A 2 11.69 -4.94 -6.98
CA GLY A 2 10.63 -5.48 -6.11
C GLY A 2 9.74 -4.43 -5.44
N PHE A 3 8.85 -4.91 -4.59
CA PHE A 3 8.08 -4.06 -3.67
C PHE A 3 8.99 -3.44 -2.61
N LYS A 4 8.52 -2.35 -2.00
CA LYS A 4 9.31 -1.61 -1.02
C LYS A 4 8.46 -1.25 0.19
N ASN A 5 9.09 -1.17 1.35
CA ASN A 5 8.54 -0.56 2.55
C ASN A 5 9.21 0.79 2.77
N VAL A 6 8.42 1.78 3.14
CA VAL A 6 8.88 3.16 3.32
C VAL A 6 8.49 3.63 4.71
N CYS A 7 9.47 4.17 5.43
CA CYS A 7 9.24 4.88 6.67
C CYS A 7 9.16 6.38 6.39
N LEU A 8 8.03 7.01 6.71
CA LEU A 8 7.81 8.44 6.46
C LEU A 8 8.59 9.33 7.44
N SER A 9 8.81 8.88 8.67
CA SER A 9 9.55 9.63 9.70
C SER A 9 11.05 9.70 9.41
N CYS A 10 11.63 8.54 9.04
CA CYS A 10 13.08 8.41 8.82
C CYS A 10 13.49 8.51 7.35
N LYS A 11 12.53 8.67 6.42
CA LYS A 11 12.75 8.65 4.96
C LYS A 11 13.50 7.38 4.47
N ARG A 12 13.49 6.32 5.28
CA ARG A 12 14.18 5.06 5.00
C ARG A 12 13.33 4.18 4.09
N VAL A 13 13.97 3.58 3.11
CA VAL A 13 13.34 2.72 2.11
C VAL A 13 13.99 1.35 2.20
N GLU A 14 13.18 0.33 2.41
CA GLU A 14 13.60 -1.06 2.46
C GLU A 14 13.04 -1.79 1.23
N SER A 15 13.89 -2.53 0.54
CA SER A 15 13.48 -3.29 -0.65
C SER A 15 13.16 -4.72 -0.24
N LEU A 16 11.91 -5.13 -0.42
CA LEU A 16 11.40 -6.45 0.02
C LEU A 16 11.53 -7.55 -1.07
N GLY A 17 12.10 -7.22 -2.22
CA GLY A 17 12.18 -8.15 -3.35
C GLY A 17 10.81 -8.44 -3.97
N THR A 18 10.67 -9.63 -4.57
CA THR A 18 9.46 -10.07 -5.30
C THR A 18 8.62 -11.05 -4.50
N ASP A 19 9.18 -11.60 -3.41
CA ASP A 19 8.60 -12.75 -2.69
C ASP A 19 7.52 -12.31 -1.70
N PRO A 20 6.26 -12.74 -1.88
CA PRO A 20 5.15 -12.24 -1.08
C PRO A 20 5.13 -12.68 0.38
N SER A 21 5.86 -13.74 0.71
CA SER A 21 6.05 -14.23 2.07
C SER A 21 6.94 -13.32 2.93
N GLN A 22 7.75 -12.45 2.32
CA GLN A 22 8.63 -11.51 3.01
C GLN A 22 7.96 -10.16 3.28
N PHE A 23 6.69 -9.98 2.86
CA PHE A 23 5.95 -8.74 3.01
C PHE A 23 5.43 -8.54 4.44
N ARG A 24 6.34 -8.30 5.38
CA ARG A 24 5.97 -7.86 6.73
C ARG A 24 5.82 -6.34 6.72
N THR A 25 4.58 -5.87 6.84
CA THR A 25 4.35 -4.49 7.30
C THR A 25 4.67 -4.49 8.79
N GLY A 26 5.67 -3.72 9.18
CA GLY A 26 6.17 -3.66 10.55
C GLY A 26 6.59 -2.25 10.92
N HIS A 27 7.23 -2.13 12.07
CA HIS A 27 7.82 -0.90 12.53
C HIS A 27 9.23 -0.73 11.97
N CYS A 28 9.63 0.51 11.68
CA CYS A 28 10.96 0.81 11.22
C CYS A 28 11.99 0.42 12.29
N PRO A 29 13.07 -0.32 11.97
CA PRO A 29 14.06 -0.72 12.96
C PRO A 29 14.84 0.45 13.57
N GLN A 30 14.77 1.65 12.98
CA GLN A 30 15.53 2.81 13.43
C GLN A 30 14.70 3.81 14.27
N CYS A 31 13.42 3.99 13.94
CA CYS A 31 12.55 4.96 14.63
C CYS A 31 11.27 4.36 15.18
N SER A 32 11.08 3.05 15.03
CA SER A 32 9.88 2.32 15.48
C SER A 32 8.57 2.86 14.89
N ALA A 33 8.62 3.75 13.91
CA ALA A 33 7.46 4.29 13.23
C ALA A 33 6.87 3.26 12.27
N GLN A 34 5.56 3.36 12.02
CA GLN A 34 4.86 2.51 11.07
C GLN A 34 5.48 2.61 9.68
N MET A 35 5.79 1.46 9.08
CA MET A 35 6.21 1.42 7.67
C MET A 35 5.02 1.22 6.76
N PHE A 36 5.08 1.89 5.61
CA PHE A 36 4.06 1.83 4.57
C PHE A 36 4.56 1.01 3.39
N PHE A 37 3.72 0.09 2.94
CA PHE A 37 3.99 -0.70 1.76
C PHE A 37 3.71 0.11 0.50
N VAL A 38 4.68 0.16 -0.40
CA VAL A 38 4.58 0.87 -1.68
C VAL A 38 4.96 -0.03 -2.85
N ASN A 39 4.35 0.25 -4.00
CA ASN A 39 4.55 -0.55 -5.19
C ASN A 39 5.96 -0.37 -5.79
N HIS A 40 6.37 -1.29 -6.65
CA HIS A 40 7.66 -1.26 -7.35
C HIS A 40 7.88 0.02 -8.17
N LYS A 41 6.80 0.67 -8.63
CA LYS A 41 6.81 1.94 -9.36
C LYS A 41 7.26 3.13 -8.52
N PHE A 42 7.20 3.03 -7.19
CA PHE A 42 7.69 4.08 -6.31
C PHE A 42 9.20 4.22 -6.48
N ARG A 43 9.61 5.42 -6.89
CA ARG A 43 11.01 5.86 -6.94
C ARG A 43 11.25 6.77 -5.74
N PRO A 44 12.02 6.31 -4.72
CA PRO A 44 12.26 7.13 -3.56
C PRO A 44 13.01 8.41 -3.95
N PRO A 45 12.55 9.59 -3.52
CA PRO A 45 13.29 10.84 -3.71
C PRO A 45 14.61 10.82 -2.95
N LYS A 46 15.50 11.75 -3.28
CA LYS A 46 16.70 12.00 -2.47
C LYS A 46 16.29 12.37 -1.05
N ALA A 47 17.03 11.89 -0.05
CA ALA A 47 16.70 12.15 1.37
C ALA A 47 16.67 13.66 1.72
N THR A 48 17.46 14.46 1.01
CA THR A 48 17.54 15.92 1.16
C THR A 48 16.34 16.67 0.55
N ASP A 49 15.55 16.03 -0.30
CA ASP A 49 14.41 16.66 -0.97
C ASP A 49 13.14 16.55 -0.12
N GLU A 50 13.00 17.47 0.83
CA GLU A 50 11.87 17.47 1.76
C GLU A 50 10.53 17.72 1.08
N LYS A 51 10.52 18.50 -0.01
CA LYS A 51 9.28 18.82 -0.74
C LYS A 51 8.71 17.58 -1.40
N SER A 52 9.56 16.81 -2.10
CA SER A 52 9.13 15.56 -2.72
C SER A 52 8.71 14.51 -1.68
N TRP A 53 9.42 14.45 -0.54
CA TRP A 53 9.05 13.56 0.57
C TRP A 53 7.71 13.95 1.21
N ALA A 54 7.41 15.24 1.35
CA ALA A 54 6.13 15.71 1.87
C ALA A 54 4.96 15.28 0.97
N VAL A 55 5.12 15.40 -0.36
CA VAL A 55 4.12 14.95 -1.34
C VAL A 55 3.91 13.44 -1.25
N ALA A 56 5.00 12.68 -1.20
CA ALA A 56 4.93 11.22 -1.05
C ALA A 56 4.26 10.81 0.26
N ALA A 57 4.61 11.47 1.37
CA ALA A 57 4.01 11.22 2.68
C ALA A 57 2.50 11.48 2.67
N TYR A 58 2.07 12.59 2.06
CA TYR A 58 0.65 12.94 1.92
C TYR A 58 -0.12 11.90 1.10
N LEU A 59 0.41 11.50 -0.05
CA LEU A 59 -0.23 10.48 -0.89
C LEU A 59 -0.35 9.14 -0.14
N ILE A 60 0.73 8.72 0.52
CA ILE A 60 0.77 7.44 1.24
C ILE A 60 -0.17 7.47 2.45
N SER A 61 -0.25 8.58 3.20
CA SER A 61 -1.16 8.71 4.35
C SER A 61 -2.62 8.65 3.92
N HIS A 62 -2.96 9.18 2.74
CA HIS A 62 -4.28 9.02 2.13
C HIS A 62 -4.48 7.67 1.41
N GLY A 63 -3.54 6.73 1.55
CA GLY A 63 -3.64 5.37 1.06
C GLY A 63 -3.36 5.18 -0.43
N PHE A 64 -2.67 6.13 -1.06
CA PHE A 64 -2.15 5.99 -2.41
C PHE A 64 -0.72 5.42 -2.39
N SER A 65 -0.60 4.12 -2.65
CA SER A 65 0.67 3.37 -2.58
C SER A 65 1.41 3.27 -3.93
N TYR A 66 1.28 4.28 -4.80
CA TYR A 66 1.91 4.35 -6.13
C TYR A 66 1.54 3.20 -7.09
N TYR A 67 0.30 2.74 -7.02
CA TYR A 67 -0.27 1.84 -8.04
C TYR A 67 -0.68 2.60 -9.30
N THR A 68 -0.95 1.86 -10.39
CA THR A 68 -1.40 2.46 -11.65
C THR A 68 -2.84 2.95 -11.51
N ILE A 69 -3.03 4.26 -11.60
CA ILE A 69 -4.34 4.90 -11.68
C ILE A 69 -4.64 5.15 -13.16
N ARG A 70 -5.84 4.79 -13.60
CA ARG A 70 -6.32 5.06 -14.95
C ARG A 70 -7.41 6.12 -14.88
N ASP A 71 -7.37 7.10 -15.76
CA ASP A 71 -8.46 8.07 -15.88
C ASP A 71 -9.65 7.47 -16.64
N GLU A 72 -10.67 8.31 -16.90
CA GLU A 72 -11.88 7.93 -17.63
C GLU A 72 -11.59 7.51 -19.09
N GLN A 73 -10.50 8.00 -19.66
CA GLN A 73 -10.02 7.67 -21.01
C GLN A 73 -9.13 6.41 -21.01
N GLY A 74 -8.92 5.80 -19.83
CA GLY A 74 -8.10 4.60 -19.66
C GLY A 74 -6.59 4.88 -19.64
N LEU A 75 -6.17 6.14 -19.65
CA LEU A 75 -4.76 6.53 -19.68
C LEU A 75 -4.15 6.49 -18.29
N ALA A 76 -2.88 6.06 -18.21
CA ALA A 76 -2.14 6.00 -16.95
C ALA A 76 -1.82 7.42 -16.47
N VAL A 77 -2.36 7.80 -15.31
CA VAL A 77 -2.19 9.13 -14.74
C VAL A 77 -0.86 9.22 -14.01
N ALA A 78 -0.11 10.30 -14.26
CA ALA A 78 1.12 10.60 -13.53
C ALA A 78 0.80 11.09 -12.11
N TYR A 79 1.64 10.72 -11.15
CA TYR A 79 1.52 11.23 -9.78
C TYR A 79 1.97 12.69 -9.72
N PRO A 80 1.31 13.51 -8.88
CA PRO A 80 1.65 14.92 -8.72
C PRO A 80 3.02 15.09 -8.06
N THR A 81 3.66 16.22 -8.35
CA THR A 81 4.97 16.61 -7.80
C THR A 81 4.88 17.73 -6.76
N THR A 82 3.72 18.38 -6.64
CA THR A 82 3.47 19.46 -5.69
C THR A 82 2.38 19.06 -4.68
N LEU A 83 2.42 19.65 -3.49
CA LEU A 83 1.42 19.37 -2.44
C LEU A 83 0.01 19.80 -2.87
N ALA A 84 -0.13 20.98 -3.48
CA ALA A 84 -1.41 21.50 -3.95
C ALA A 84 -2.05 20.58 -5.02
N ASP A 85 -1.24 20.01 -5.91
CA ASP A 85 -1.74 19.05 -6.89
C ASP A 85 -2.06 17.69 -6.25
N ALA A 86 -1.33 17.30 -5.20
CA ALA A 86 -1.60 16.09 -4.44
C ALA A 86 -2.96 16.12 -3.74
N GLU A 87 -3.34 17.26 -3.15
CA GLU A 87 -4.66 17.44 -2.55
C GLU A 87 -5.78 17.25 -3.57
N LYS A 88 -5.67 17.93 -4.73
CA LYS A 88 -6.63 17.79 -5.84
C LYS A 88 -6.69 16.35 -6.36
N PHE A 89 -5.54 15.68 -6.43
CA PHE A 89 -5.45 14.31 -6.89
C PHE A 89 -6.17 13.34 -5.95
N VAL A 90 -5.94 13.48 -4.63
CA VAL A 90 -6.61 12.66 -3.61
C VAL A 90 -8.12 12.85 -3.70
N ALA A 91 -8.60 14.09 -3.78
CA ALA A 91 -10.03 14.39 -3.90
C ALA A 91 -10.65 13.78 -5.18
N LYS A 92 -9.96 13.89 -6.32
CA LYS A 92 -10.43 13.37 -7.60
C LYS A 92 -10.52 11.84 -7.63
N TYR A 93 -9.53 11.14 -7.07
CA TYR A 93 -9.41 9.68 -7.20
C TYR A 93 -9.82 8.91 -5.94
N ALA A 94 -10.36 9.57 -4.90
CA ALA A 94 -10.83 8.93 -3.68
C ALA A 94 -11.86 7.81 -3.95
N ALA A 95 -12.83 8.06 -4.84
CA ALA A 95 -13.85 7.07 -5.19
C ALA A 95 -13.23 5.84 -5.87
N GLN A 96 -12.31 6.04 -6.81
CA GLN A 96 -11.63 4.96 -7.52
C GLN A 96 -10.72 4.15 -6.58
N ARG A 97 -10.07 4.81 -5.61
CA ARG A 97 -9.32 4.16 -4.53
C ARG A 97 -10.22 3.23 -3.73
N SER A 98 -11.36 3.72 -3.23
CA SER A 98 -12.31 2.91 -2.44
C SER A 98 -12.79 1.68 -3.21
N GLN A 99 -13.08 1.84 -4.51
CA GLN A 99 -13.45 0.72 -5.37
C GLN A 99 -12.32 -0.30 -5.54
N GLN A 100 -11.06 0.14 -5.70
CA GLN A 100 -9.93 -0.78 -5.78
C GLN A 100 -9.72 -1.55 -4.47
N ILE A 101 -9.83 -0.87 -3.32
CA ILE A 101 -9.71 -1.50 -2.00
C ILE A 101 -10.81 -2.56 -1.84
N ALA A 102 -12.06 -2.23 -2.20
CA ALA A 102 -13.18 -3.16 -2.11
C ALA A 102 -12.97 -4.41 -2.99
N ARG A 103 -12.51 -4.22 -4.24
CA ARG A 103 -12.20 -5.34 -5.15
C ARG A 103 -11.11 -6.25 -4.57
N ARG A 104 -10.00 -5.66 -4.14
CA ARG A 104 -8.88 -6.42 -3.58
C ARG A 104 -9.24 -7.13 -2.28
N LYS A 105 -10.07 -6.49 -1.44
CA LYS A 105 -10.63 -7.09 -0.23
C LYS A 105 -11.47 -8.31 -0.59
N HIS A 106 -12.37 -8.20 -1.56
CA HIS A 106 -13.19 -9.31 -2.03
C HIS A 106 -12.35 -10.47 -2.57
N ASP A 107 -11.32 -10.19 -3.37
CA ASP A 107 -10.40 -11.23 -3.89
C ASP A 107 -9.68 -11.97 -2.76
N LEU A 108 -9.21 -11.25 -1.73
CA LEU A 108 -8.59 -11.84 -0.55
C LEU A 108 -9.59 -12.69 0.26
N GLU A 109 -10.81 -12.20 0.48
CA GLU A 109 -11.88 -12.95 1.15
C GLU A 109 -12.18 -14.26 0.42
N LYS A 110 -12.24 -14.21 -0.92
CA LYS A 110 -12.43 -15.39 -1.76
C LYS A 110 -11.27 -16.38 -1.63
N GLN A 111 -10.03 -15.91 -1.63
CA GLN A 111 -8.85 -16.76 -1.42
C GLN A 111 -8.87 -17.41 -0.02
N ILE A 112 -9.21 -16.65 1.02
CA ILE A 112 -9.35 -17.17 2.39
C ILE A 112 -10.45 -18.23 2.45
N ALA A 113 -11.59 -17.99 1.81
CA ALA A 113 -12.71 -18.93 1.78
C ALA A 113 -12.34 -20.24 1.06
N ASP A 114 -11.66 -20.17 -0.09
CA ASP A 114 -11.14 -21.33 -0.82
C ASP A 114 -10.16 -22.14 0.04
N LEU A 115 -9.22 -21.45 0.72
CA LEU A 115 -8.30 -22.10 1.64
C LEU A 115 -9.04 -22.77 2.80
N ARG A 116 -10.05 -22.13 3.40
CA ARG A 116 -10.83 -22.72 4.50
C ARG A 116 -11.56 -24.02 4.11
N GLN A 117 -12.00 -24.15 2.85
CA GLN A 117 -12.68 -25.35 2.35
C GLN A 117 -11.75 -26.57 2.16
N ARG A 118 -10.45 -26.36 1.95
CA ARG A 118 -9.45 -27.43 1.80
C ARG A 118 -8.98 -27.90 3.19
N THR A 119 -9.63 -28.89 3.80
CA THR A 119 -9.49 -29.29 5.22
C THR A 119 -8.07 -29.56 5.74
N GLN A 120 -7.89 -29.19 7.03
CA GLN A 120 -6.80 -29.36 8.02
C GLN A 120 -5.38 -29.69 7.55
N ASN A 121 -4.54 -28.66 7.52
CA ASN A 121 -3.09 -28.78 7.55
C ASN A 121 -2.55 -27.53 8.30
N ASP A 122 -1.64 -27.69 9.27
CA ASP A 122 -1.11 -26.57 10.08
C ASP A 122 -0.58 -25.40 9.23
N SER A 123 -0.05 -25.69 8.04
CA SER A 123 0.45 -24.71 7.08
C SER A 123 -0.65 -23.79 6.52
N ARG A 124 -1.90 -24.27 6.44
CA ARG A 124 -3.04 -23.53 5.89
C ARG A 124 -3.57 -22.49 6.87
N ASP A 125 -3.62 -22.85 8.15
CA ASP A 125 -4.12 -21.94 9.19
C ASP A 125 -3.15 -20.76 9.38
N ARG A 126 -1.83 -20.96 9.17
CA ARG A 126 -0.85 -19.86 9.07
C ARG A 126 -1.14 -18.92 7.89
N LEU A 127 -1.42 -19.45 6.70
CA LEU A 127 -1.78 -18.63 5.53
C LEU A 127 -3.09 -17.85 5.72
N ILE A 128 -4.08 -18.45 6.38
CA ILE A 128 -5.35 -17.78 6.72
C ILE A 128 -5.10 -16.61 7.68
N CYS A 129 -4.23 -16.79 8.68
CA CYS A 129 -3.82 -15.71 9.58
C CYS A 129 -3.11 -14.57 8.84
N ASP A 130 -2.16 -14.87 7.96
CA ASP A 130 -1.45 -13.84 7.17
C ASP A 130 -2.42 -13.06 6.24
N LEU A 131 -3.37 -13.75 5.61
CA LEU A 131 -4.36 -13.10 4.75
C LEU A 131 -5.38 -12.27 5.53
N ASN A 132 -5.82 -12.74 6.70
CA ASN A 132 -6.68 -11.96 7.61
C ASN A 132 -5.95 -10.68 8.08
N GLU A 133 -4.66 -10.76 8.37
CA GLU A 133 -3.85 -9.60 8.72
C GLU A 133 -3.78 -8.58 7.57
N GLN A 134 -3.61 -9.05 6.32
CA GLN A 134 -3.68 -8.19 5.14
C GLN A 134 -5.06 -7.53 4.97
N LEU A 135 -6.15 -8.25 5.23
CA LEU A 135 -7.52 -7.73 5.16
C LEU A 135 -7.77 -6.63 6.21
N LEU A 136 -7.28 -6.85 7.43
CA LEU A 136 -7.37 -5.88 8.53
C LEU A 136 -6.61 -4.59 8.18
N ARG A 137 -5.45 -4.71 7.51
CA ARG A 137 -4.66 -3.56 7.05
C ARG A 137 -5.39 -2.73 5.99
N LEU A 138 -6.09 -3.38 5.05
CA LEU A 138 -6.88 -2.69 4.03
C LEU A 138 -8.06 -1.93 4.64
N THR A 139 -8.73 -2.51 5.64
CA THR A 139 -9.87 -1.88 6.33
C THR A 139 -9.45 -0.69 7.21
N GLN A 140 -8.30 -0.76 7.89
CA GLN A 140 -7.76 0.38 8.65
C GLN A 140 -7.32 1.53 7.73
N SER A 141 -6.83 1.24 6.52
CA SER A 141 -6.50 2.29 5.55
C SER A 141 -7.74 3.02 5.01
N ALA A 142 -8.94 2.43 5.12
CA ALA A 142 -10.20 3.00 4.63
C ALA A 142 -10.90 3.92 5.64
N THR A 143 -10.42 4.01 6.89
CA THR A 143 -11.06 4.73 8.00
C THR A 143 -10.32 6.01 8.42
N VAL A 144 -9.51 6.58 7.52
CA VAL A 144 -8.98 7.94 7.70
C VAL A 144 -9.94 8.90 6.98
N PRO A 145 -10.70 9.73 7.72
CA PRO A 145 -11.57 10.76 7.14
C PRO A 145 -10.78 11.84 6.40
#